data_AF-A0A8J7MHI2-F1
#
_entry.id   AF-A0A8J7MHI2-F1
#
_cell.length_a   1.000
_cell.length_b   1.000
_cell.length_c   1.000
_cell.angle_alpha   90.00
_cell.angle_beta   90.00
_cell.angle_gamma   90.00
#
_symmetry.space_group_name_H-M   'P 1'
#
loop_
_entity.id
_entity.type
_entity.pdbx_description
1 polymer ?
#
loop_
_entity_poly.entity_id
_entity_poly.type
_entity_poly.pdbx_seq_one_letter_code
_entity_poly.pdbx_strand_id
1 'polypeptide(L)'
;MFSSRIVTVVLAVLLMSLASTFAKESSGKWTKESMARRTMQMVDYFKEDFRKRQANLREVGVNVELNYEYFKPPLDRKQEREQEKFLEGRLSSKSHEEHAQAYMKDLKRVHEMLLQAEAPHADKKMPDRSHLKAQVVDEEVFGMPIQARRLGLVVDNSPSMEKYIEEVKEEIYQHFPAVYYFEVSGCRLGANYYSSYVWSENGRSPSSGINDAEWFFSDPNLVAYPFSPAIHCKNFPIEKVYLSYVCNQRDCLSLIKALILNYQADSIYWFCDLDDDMSESSLKELHKLLTEHKVKLYLHSVRRSPSAILTKVAEASGGAVIRKRL
;
A
#
# COMPACT_ATOMS: atom_id res chain seq x y z
N MET A 1 -10.98 -44.72 2.47
CA MET A 1 -11.06 -43.87 1.26
C MET A 1 -12.24 -42.91 1.43
N PHE A 2 -12.02 -41.79 2.11
CA PHE A 2 -13.00 -40.71 2.16
C PHE A 2 -12.78 -39.79 0.95
N SER A 3 -13.88 -39.49 0.28
CA SER A 3 -13.98 -38.95 -1.07
C SER A 3 -13.26 -37.59 -1.24
N SER A 4 -12.26 -37.58 -2.12
CA SER A 4 -11.59 -36.37 -2.64
C SER A 4 -12.58 -35.31 -3.18
N ARG A 5 -13.81 -35.70 -3.54
CA ARG A 5 -14.84 -34.77 -4.03
C ARG A 5 -15.42 -33.86 -2.94
N ILE A 6 -15.39 -34.24 -1.66
CA ILE A 6 -15.93 -33.41 -0.58
C ILE A 6 -14.99 -32.24 -0.26
N VAL A 7 -13.67 -32.47 -0.32
CA VAL A 7 -12.66 -31.42 -0.08
C VAL A 7 -12.69 -30.35 -1.17
N THR A 8 -12.86 -30.73 -2.44
CA THR A 8 -12.95 -29.78 -3.56
C THR A 8 -14.20 -28.89 -3.50
N VAL A 9 -15.35 -29.44 -3.07
CA VAL A 9 -16.60 -28.67 -2.95
C VAL A 9 -16.53 -27.67 -1.79
N VAL A 10 -15.93 -28.05 -0.65
CA VAL A 10 -15.76 -27.14 0.50
C VAL A 10 -14.82 -25.98 0.15
N LEU A 11 -13.74 -26.24 -0.58
CA LEU A 11 -12.79 -25.20 -1.01
C LEU A 11 -13.43 -24.21 -2.01
N ALA A 12 -14.23 -24.73 -2.96
CA ALA A 12 -14.93 -23.90 -3.95
C ALA A 12 -16.01 -23.01 -3.31
N VAL A 13 -16.72 -23.49 -2.27
CA VAL A 13 -17.72 -22.69 -1.54
C VAL A 13 -17.05 -21.61 -0.67
N LEU A 14 -15.87 -21.87 -0.10
CA LEU A 14 -15.07 -20.88 0.63
C LEU A 14 -14.48 -19.80 -0.29
N LEU A 15 -14.01 -20.16 -1.49
CA LEU A 15 -13.49 -19.20 -2.47
C LEU A 15 -14.61 -18.35 -3.08
N MET A 16 -15.79 -18.93 -3.33
CA MET A 16 -16.95 -18.18 -3.84
C MET A 16 -17.56 -17.24 -2.79
N SER A 17 -17.52 -17.59 -1.50
CA SER A 17 -17.99 -16.70 -0.44
C SER A 17 -17.07 -15.47 -0.30
N LEU A 18 -15.75 -15.66 -0.40
CA LEU A 18 -14.77 -14.58 -0.40
C LEU A 18 -14.97 -13.63 -1.60
N ALA A 19 -15.11 -14.15 -2.82
CA ALA A 19 -15.35 -13.33 -4.01
C ALA A 19 -16.64 -12.49 -3.92
N SER A 20 -17.71 -13.04 -3.31
CA SER A 20 -18.98 -12.33 -3.12
C SER A 20 -18.90 -11.18 -2.11
N THR A 21 -18.05 -11.31 -1.08
CA THR A 21 -17.81 -10.23 -0.12
C THR A 21 -17.05 -9.06 -0.75
N PHE A 22 -16.04 -9.32 -1.59
CA PHE A 22 -15.33 -8.27 -2.33
C PHE A 22 -16.24 -7.52 -3.32
N ALA A 23 -17.17 -8.22 -3.98
CA ALA A 23 -18.14 -7.60 -4.91
C ALA A 23 -19.24 -6.77 -4.21
N LYS A 24 -19.58 -7.07 -2.95
CA LYS A 24 -20.50 -6.22 -2.15
C LYS A 24 -19.79 -4.99 -1.58
N GLU A 25 -18.50 -5.08 -1.32
CA GLU A 25 -17.67 -3.95 -0.89
C GLU A 25 -17.43 -2.95 -2.04
N SER A 26 -17.29 -3.41 -3.28
CA SER A 26 -17.18 -2.51 -4.45
C SER A 26 -18.48 -1.74 -4.75
N SER A 27 -19.63 -2.21 -4.27
CA SER A 27 -20.92 -1.51 -4.33
C SER A 27 -21.25 -0.68 -3.07
N GLY A 28 -20.29 -0.51 -2.16
CA GLY A 28 -20.39 0.40 -1.01
C GLY A 28 -21.13 -0.13 0.22
N LYS A 29 -21.53 -1.41 0.25
CA LYS A 29 -22.19 -2.01 1.43
C LYS A 29 -21.19 -2.72 2.34
N TRP A 30 -20.52 -1.95 3.18
CA TRP A 30 -19.62 -2.45 4.22
C TRP A 30 -20.39 -3.08 5.38
N THR A 31 -20.05 -4.31 5.76
CA THR A 31 -20.59 -4.94 6.97
C THR A 31 -19.70 -4.58 8.16
N LYS A 32 -20.24 -4.58 9.38
CA LYS A 32 -19.40 -4.35 10.58
C LYS A 32 -18.29 -5.38 10.71
N GLU A 33 -18.57 -6.64 10.40
CA GLU A 33 -17.57 -7.69 10.38
C GLU A 33 -16.42 -7.37 9.40
N SER A 34 -16.74 -6.89 8.19
CA SER A 34 -15.69 -6.58 7.22
C SER A 34 -14.92 -5.31 7.59
N MET A 35 -15.59 -4.31 8.17
CA MET A 35 -14.92 -3.13 8.75
C MET A 35 -13.98 -3.52 9.90
N ALA A 36 -14.40 -4.41 10.81
CA ALA A 36 -13.56 -4.93 11.89
C ALA A 36 -12.34 -5.67 11.33
N ARG A 37 -12.54 -6.53 10.33
CA ARG A 37 -11.47 -7.28 9.67
C ARG A 37 -10.41 -6.36 9.05
N ARG A 38 -10.83 -5.33 8.30
CA ARG A 38 -9.91 -4.34 7.71
C ARG A 38 -9.18 -3.52 8.77
N THR A 39 -9.87 -3.17 9.84
CA THR A 39 -9.25 -2.49 11.00
C THR A 39 -8.15 -3.37 11.59
N MET A 40 -8.40 -4.67 11.80
CA MET A 40 -7.38 -5.57 12.34
C MET A 40 -6.22 -5.81 11.37
N GLN A 41 -6.47 -5.93 10.07
CA GLN A 41 -5.40 -6.01 9.07
C GLN A 41 -4.46 -4.79 9.16
N MET A 42 -5.03 -3.60 9.34
CA MET A 42 -4.26 -2.38 9.55
C MET A 42 -3.47 -2.40 10.86
N VAL A 43 -4.07 -2.88 11.95
CA VAL A 43 -3.40 -3.00 13.25
C VAL A 43 -2.22 -3.96 13.16
N ASP A 44 -2.42 -5.13 12.55
CA ASP A 44 -1.39 -6.16 12.41
C ASP A 44 -0.24 -5.67 11.53
N TYR A 45 -0.56 -5.00 10.42
CA TYR A 45 0.43 -4.34 9.59
C TYR A 45 1.33 -3.41 10.43
N PHE A 46 0.76 -2.48 11.21
CA PHE A 46 1.55 -1.52 11.96
C PHE A 46 2.35 -2.16 13.08
N LYS A 47 1.80 -3.18 13.73
CA LYS A 47 2.54 -3.94 14.74
C LYS A 47 3.77 -4.60 14.13
N GLU A 48 3.68 -5.10 12.91
CA GLU A 48 4.82 -5.69 12.22
C GLU A 48 5.87 -4.65 11.82
N ASP A 49 5.46 -3.51 11.26
CA ASP A 49 6.35 -2.37 11.00
C ASP A 49 7.10 -1.93 12.27
N PHE A 50 6.38 -1.78 13.37
CA PHE A 50 6.97 -1.36 14.65
C PHE A 50 7.97 -2.39 15.20
N ARG A 51 7.73 -3.70 15.00
CA ARG A 51 8.68 -4.76 15.37
C ARG A 51 9.97 -4.66 14.57
N LYS A 52 9.88 -4.41 13.26
CA LYS A 52 11.08 -4.20 12.42
C LYS A 52 11.88 -2.99 12.90
N ARG A 53 11.21 -1.87 13.17
CA ARG A 53 11.85 -0.65 13.71
C ARG A 53 12.50 -0.89 15.08
N GLN A 54 11.81 -1.59 15.97
CA GLN A 54 12.37 -2.03 17.25
C GLN A 54 13.61 -2.91 17.05
N ALA A 55 13.57 -3.87 16.13
CA ALA A 55 14.69 -4.76 15.84
C ALA A 55 15.90 -3.97 15.34
N ASN A 56 15.68 -3.04 14.41
CA ASN A 56 16.72 -2.14 13.93
C ASN A 56 17.33 -1.37 15.13
N LEU A 57 16.51 -0.82 16.05
CA LEU A 57 17.00 0.01 17.15
C LEU A 57 17.93 -0.80 18.06
N ARG A 58 17.63 -2.09 18.23
CA ARG A 58 18.49 -3.02 18.98
C ARG A 58 19.86 -3.20 18.33
N GLU A 59 19.96 -3.19 16.99
CA GLU A 59 21.24 -3.28 16.28
C GLU A 59 22.16 -2.09 16.58
N VAL A 60 21.60 -0.92 16.84
CA VAL A 60 22.36 0.29 17.23
C VAL A 60 22.47 0.48 18.75
N GLY A 61 22.11 -0.54 19.53
CA GLY A 61 22.22 -0.55 20.99
C GLY A 61 21.08 0.14 21.74
N VAL A 62 19.97 0.44 21.07
CA VAL A 62 18.78 1.07 21.67
C VAL A 62 17.70 0.02 21.91
N ASN A 63 17.30 -0.17 23.15
CA ASN A 63 16.21 -1.10 23.49
C ASN A 63 14.93 -0.32 23.79
N VAL A 64 13.96 -0.40 22.88
CA VAL A 64 12.60 0.13 23.06
C VAL A 64 11.65 -1.04 23.25
N GLU A 65 10.70 -0.95 24.19
CA GLU A 65 9.65 -1.96 24.36
C GLU A 65 8.35 -1.48 23.69
N LEU A 66 7.79 -2.29 22.77
CA LEU A 66 6.51 -2.01 22.12
C LEU A 66 5.35 -2.30 23.09
N ASN A 67 5.21 -1.46 24.09
CA ASN A 67 4.25 -1.61 25.19
C ASN A 67 2.83 -1.25 24.78
N TYR A 68 2.17 -2.03 23.91
CA TYR A 68 0.76 -1.83 23.56
C TYR A 68 -0.13 -1.89 24.82
N GLU A 69 -1.01 -0.92 25.00
CA GLU A 69 -1.92 -0.81 26.16
C GLU A 69 -3.32 -1.35 25.83
N TYR A 70 -3.81 -1.08 24.62
CA TYR A 70 -5.13 -1.52 24.21
C TYR A 70 -5.08 -2.99 23.80
N PHE A 71 -5.82 -3.84 24.52
CA PHE A 71 -5.82 -5.28 24.32
C PHE A 71 -4.42 -5.92 24.47
N LYS A 72 -3.68 -5.50 25.51
CA LYS A 72 -2.41 -6.12 25.92
C LYS A 72 -2.64 -7.56 26.39
N PRO A 73 -2.02 -8.58 25.76
CA PRO A 73 -2.14 -9.96 26.23
C PRO A 73 -1.49 -10.18 27.61
N PRO A 74 -2.01 -11.10 28.44
CA PRO A 74 -3.26 -11.86 28.21
C PRO A 74 -4.49 -10.97 28.39
N LEU A 75 -5.50 -11.17 27.55
CA LEU A 75 -6.78 -10.50 27.68
C LEU A 75 -7.57 -11.11 28.83
N ASP A 76 -8.29 -10.30 29.59
CA ASP A 76 -9.28 -10.84 30.51
C ASP A 76 -10.53 -11.34 29.74
N ARG A 77 -11.35 -12.19 30.39
CA ARG A 77 -12.54 -12.78 29.77
C ARG A 77 -13.54 -11.75 29.22
N LYS A 78 -13.59 -10.54 29.81
CA LYS A 78 -14.48 -9.47 29.35
C LYS A 78 -13.93 -8.87 28.06
N GLN A 79 -12.63 -8.59 28.02
CA GLN A 79 -11.92 -8.12 26.82
C GLN A 79 -12.04 -9.14 25.68
N GLU A 80 -11.78 -10.43 25.93
CA GLU A 80 -11.91 -11.49 24.92
C GLU A 80 -13.30 -11.47 24.25
N ARG A 81 -14.36 -11.42 25.06
CA ARG A 81 -15.75 -11.35 24.57
C ARG A 81 -16.05 -10.07 23.80
N GLU A 82 -15.45 -8.96 24.20
CA GLU A 82 -15.63 -7.68 23.52
C GLU A 82 -14.92 -7.68 22.16
N GLN A 83 -13.70 -8.20 22.09
CA GLN A 83 -12.98 -8.41 20.83
C GLN A 83 -13.72 -9.38 19.90
N GLU A 84 -14.25 -10.49 20.42
CA GLU A 84 -15.07 -11.43 19.65
C GLU A 84 -16.29 -10.73 19.04
N LYS A 85 -17.02 -9.94 19.84
CA LYS A 85 -18.16 -9.14 19.34
C LYS A 85 -17.76 -8.10 18.31
N PHE A 86 -16.60 -7.48 18.46
CA PHE A 86 -16.06 -6.53 17.47
C PHE A 86 -15.80 -7.24 16.14
N LEU A 87 -15.03 -8.33 16.17
CA LEU A 87 -14.65 -9.12 14.99
C LEU A 87 -15.86 -9.66 14.23
N GLU A 88 -16.89 -10.10 14.95
CA GLU A 88 -18.14 -10.61 14.35
C GLU A 88 -19.12 -9.50 13.96
N GLY A 89 -18.75 -8.23 14.13
CA GLY A 89 -19.61 -7.09 13.80
C GLY A 89 -20.87 -6.97 14.66
N ARG A 90 -20.90 -7.63 15.84
CA ARG A 90 -22.04 -7.63 16.78
C ARG A 90 -22.12 -6.38 17.64
N LEU A 91 -21.09 -5.52 17.64
CA LEU A 91 -21.12 -4.25 18.35
C LEU A 91 -22.09 -3.24 17.71
N SER A 92 -22.52 -2.26 18.51
CA SER A 92 -23.19 -1.06 17.97
C SER A 92 -22.23 -0.31 17.04
N SER A 93 -22.73 0.49 16.09
CA SER A 93 -21.86 1.23 15.16
C SER A 93 -20.93 2.20 15.91
N LYS A 94 -21.46 2.86 16.95
CA LYS A 94 -20.69 3.73 17.84
C LYS A 94 -19.58 2.96 18.55
N SER A 95 -19.91 1.84 19.19
CA SER A 95 -18.94 1.01 19.90
C SER A 95 -17.88 0.42 18.96
N HIS A 96 -18.26 0.08 17.72
CA HIS A 96 -17.32 -0.40 16.71
C HIS A 96 -16.30 0.67 16.31
N GLU A 97 -16.74 1.92 16.11
CA GLU A 97 -15.84 3.04 15.83
C GLU A 97 -14.95 3.37 17.04
N GLU A 98 -15.51 3.40 18.25
CA GLU A 98 -14.75 3.60 19.50
C GLU A 98 -13.65 2.53 19.65
N HIS A 99 -13.95 1.27 19.31
CA HIS A 99 -12.99 0.17 19.34
C HIS A 99 -11.86 0.36 18.32
N ALA A 100 -12.20 0.74 17.09
CA ALA A 100 -11.22 1.03 16.04
C ALA A 100 -10.32 2.23 16.40
N GLN A 101 -10.90 3.29 16.96
CA GLN A 101 -10.17 4.48 17.41
C GLN A 101 -9.24 4.18 18.58
N ALA A 102 -9.65 3.33 19.52
CA ALA A 102 -8.80 2.93 20.63
C ALA A 102 -7.55 2.18 20.16
N TYR A 103 -7.67 1.28 19.17
CA TYR A 103 -6.51 0.68 18.50
C TYR A 103 -5.60 1.73 17.87
N MET A 104 -6.15 2.68 17.09
CA MET A 104 -5.33 3.69 16.41
C MET A 104 -4.61 4.62 17.38
N LYS A 105 -5.28 4.99 18.50
CA LYS A 105 -4.67 5.80 19.56
C LYS A 105 -3.47 5.10 20.18
N ASP A 106 -3.59 3.79 20.45
CA ASP A 106 -2.50 3.01 21.03
C ASP A 106 -1.33 2.84 20.05
N LEU A 107 -1.62 2.57 18.78
CA LEU A 107 -0.59 2.52 17.73
C LEU A 107 0.13 3.86 17.55
N LYS A 108 -0.61 4.98 17.55
CA LYS A 108 -0.02 6.31 17.45
C LYS A 108 0.92 6.61 18.61
N ARG A 109 0.56 6.21 19.84
CA ARG A 109 1.43 6.37 21.01
C ARG A 109 2.74 5.56 20.85
N VAL A 110 2.64 4.30 20.44
CA VAL A 110 3.83 3.46 20.17
C VAL A 110 4.67 4.04 19.03
N HIS A 111 4.03 4.60 18.00
CA HIS A 111 4.69 5.27 16.90
C HIS A 111 5.52 6.48 17.36
N GLU A 112 4.93 7.37 18.15
CA GLU A 112 5.60 8.57 18.67
C GLU A 112 6.79 8.20 19.56
N MET A 113 6.67 7.16 20.37
CA MET A 113 7.76 6.61 21.17
C MET A 113 8.91 6.10 20.29
N LEU A 114 8.62 5.37 19.21
CA LEU A 114 9.64 4.93 18.26
C LEU A 114 10.33 6.13 17.61
N LEU A 115 9.57 7.11 17.10
CA LEU A 115 10.16 8.31 16.48
C LEU A 115 11.11 9.06 17.42
N GLN A 116 10.77 9.17 18.71
CA GLN A 116 11.63 9.79 19.71
C GLN A 116 12.93 9.01 19.94
N ALA A 117 12.87 7.67 19.95
CA ALA A 117 14.05 6.82 20.10
C ALA A 117 14.94 6.82 18.84
N GLU A 118 14.34 7.04 17.67
CA GLU A 118 15.01 7.07 16.37
C GLU A 118 15.73 8.39 16.10
N ALA A 119 15.19 9.52 16.59
CA ALA A 119 15.68 10.87 16.29
C ALA A 119 17.16 11.12 16.61
N PRO A 120 17.74 10.69 17.76
CA PRO A 120 19.16 10.90 18.07
C PRO A 120 20.12 10.16 17.15
N HIS A 121 19.61 9.19 16.39
CA HIS A 121 20.40 8.39 15.49
C HIS A 121 20.25 8.85 14.03
N ALA A 122 19.36 9.81 13.75
CA ALA A 122 19.01 10.27 12.40
C ALA A 122 20.22 10.72 11.58
N ASP A 123 21.23 11.29 12.24
CA ASP A 123 22.46 11.81 11.62
C ASP A 123 23.55 10.76 11.44
N LYS A 124 23.36 9.51 11.92
CA LYS A 124 24.23 8.40 11.49
C LYS A 124 24.01 8.25 9.99
N LYS A 125 24.94 8.83 9.22
CA LYS A 125 24.88 8.97 7.76
C LYS A 125 24.16 7.77 7.15
N MET A 126 23.15 8.04 6.32
CA MET A 126 22.68 7.06 5.35
C MET A 126 23.91 6.35 4.79
N PRO A 127 23.95 5.01 4.70
CA PRO A 127 25.08 4.34 4.08
C PRO A 127 25.39 5.08 2.77
N ASP A 128 26.62 5.57 2.61
CA ASP A 128 26.99 6.43 1.49
C ASP A 128 26.79 5.64 0.20
N ARG A 129 25.61 5.77 -0.43
CA ARG A 129 25.21 5.00 -1.60
C ARG A 129 25.83 5.52 -2.89
N SER A 130 26.85 6.38 -2.83
CA SER A 130 27.66 6.69 -4.02
C SER A 130 28.28 5.44 -4.65
N HIS A 131 28.41 4.33 -3.89
CA HIS A 131 28.79 3.01 -4.41
C HIS A 131 27.65 2.27 -5.11
N LEU A 132 26.38 2.51 -4.75
CA LEU A 132 25.21 2.13 -5.55
C LEU A 132 24.95 3.19 -6.62
N LYS A 133 26.00 3.63 -7.32
CA LYS A 133 25.85 4.06 -8.71
C LYS A 133 25.41 2.82 -9.47
N ALA A 134 24.12 2.48 -9.35
CA ALA A 134 23.53 1.45 -10.17
C ALA A 134 23.88 1.84 -11.59
N GLN A 135 24.66 0.97 -12.22
CA GLN A 135 24.94 1.11 -13.63
C GLN A 135 23.59 1.18 -14.32
N VAL A 136 23.51 1.98 -15.38
CA VAL A 136 22.31 1.98 -16.19
C VAL A 136 22.17 0.56 -16.74
N VAL A 137 21.15 -0.15 -16.27
CA VAL A 137 20.77 -1.44 -16.79
C VAL A 137 19.87 -1.17 -17.99
N ASP A 138 20.20 -1.78 -19.12
CA ASP A 138 19.47 -1.67 -20.39
C ASP A 138 19.16 -3.09 -20.85
N GLU A 139 17.97 -3.54 -20.49
CA GLU A 139 17.55 -4.93 -20.61
C GLU A 139 16.18 -5.00 -21.28
N GLU A 140 15.89 -6.09 -21.98
CA GLU A 140 14.59 -6.35 -22.57
C GLU A 140 13.70 -7.08 -21.56
N VAL A 141 12.53 -6.54 -21.28
CA VAL A 141 11.51 -7.17 -20.42
C VAL A 141 10.22 -7.27 -21.21
N PHE A 142 9.68 -8.48 -21.36
CA PHE A 142 8.47 -8.74 -22.15
C PHE A 142 8.51 -8.15 -23.58
N GLY A 143 9.69 -8.13 -24.21
CA GLY A 143 9.87 -7.57 -25.56
C GLY A 143 9.97 -6.04 -25.62
N MET A 144 10.15 -5.37 -24.48
CA MET A 144 10.32 -3.93 -24.38
C MET A 144 11.70 -3.61 -23.80
N PRO A 145 12.54 -2.80 -24.48
CA PRO A 145 13.77 -2.30 -23.89
C PRO A 145 13.45 -1.35 -22.73
N ILE A 146 13.97 -1.68 -21.55
CA ILE A 146 13.85 -0.89 -20.34
C ILE A 146 15.24 -0.45 -19.92
N GLN A 147 15.40 0.87 -19.82
CA GLN A 147 16.63 1.47 -19.34
C GLN A 147 16.37 2.12 -17.98
N ALA A 148 17.01 1.60 -16.93
CA ALA A 148 16.84 2.09 -15.56
C ALA A 148 18.13 1.96 -14.76
N ARG A 149 18.42 2.94 -13.89
CA ARG A 149 19.38 2.74 -12.80
C ARG A 149 18.64 2.27 -11.54
N ARG A 150 17.42 2.77 -11.35
CA ARG A 150 16.57 2.47 -10.20
C ARG A 150 15.16 2.25 -10.70
N LEU A 151 14.83 0.99 -10.93
CA LEU A 151 13.49 0.58 -11.34
C LEU A 151 12.57 0.47 -10.12
N GLY A 152 11.43 1.15 -10.17
CA GLY A 152 10.30 0.84 -9.30
C GLY A 152 9.31 -0.07 -10.02
N LEU A 153 8.86 -1.15 -9.37
CA LEU A 153 7.82 -2.05 -9.87
C LEU A 153 6.57 -1.87 -9.02
N VAL A 154 5.48 -1.42 -9.67
CA VAL A 154 4.15 -1.32 -9.09
C VAL A 154 3.26 -2.40 -9.70
N VAL A 155 2.74 -3.28 -8.85
CA VAL A 155 1.87 -4.39 -9.25
C VAL A 155 0.49 -4.24 -8.65
N ASP A 156 -0.52 -4.20 -9.50
CA ASP A 156 -1.91 -4.40 -9.08
C ASP A 156 -2.10 -5.84 -8.57
N ASN A 157 -2.47 -5.99 -7.29
CA ASN A 157 -2.73 -7.27 -6.64
C ASN A 157 -4.23 -7.58 -6.48
N SER A 158 -5.07 -6.96 -7.29
CA SER A 158 -6.49 -7.32 -7.37
C SER A 158 -6.66 -8.81 -7.77
N PRO A 159 -7.77 -9.46 -7.40
CA PRO A 159 -8.00 -10.87 -7.70
C PRO A 159 -7.93 -11.23 -9.20
N SER A 160 -8.21 -10.27 -10.10
CA SER A 160 -8.06 -10.45 -11.55
C SER A 160 -6.60 -10.57 -12.00
N MET A 161 -5.67 -10.01 -11.20
CA MET A 161 -4.25 -9.92 -11.50
C MET A 161 -3.41 -11.03 -10.87
N GLU A 162 -3.88 -11.65 -9.77
CA GLU A 162 -3.16 -12.63 -8.95
C GLU A 162 -2.38 -13.69 -9.75
N LYS A 163 -3.01 -14.27 -10.78
CA LYS A 163 -2.40 -15.33 -11.61
C LYS A 163 -1.21 -14.88 -12.48
N TYR A 164 -0.99 -13.58 -12.64
CA TYR A 164 0.10 -13.02 -13.46
C TYR A 164 1.26 -12.50 -12.62
N ILE A 165 1.07 -12.33 -11.30
CA ILE A 165 2.00 -11.59 -10.43
C ILE A 165 3.37 -12.27 -10.37
N GLU A 166 3.40 -13.60 -10.16
CA GLU A 166 4.68 -14.31 -10.05
C GLU A 166 5.47 -14.31 -11.35
N GLU A 167 4.82 -14.47 -12.51
CA GLU A 167 5.49 -14.39 -13.81
C GLU A 167 6.13 -13.00 -14.05
N VAL A 168 5.41 -11.93 -13.72
CA VAL A 168 5.95 -10.55 -13.83
C VAL A 168 7.09 -10.31 -12.86
N LYS A 169 6.99 -10.81 -11.63
CA LYS A 169 8.06 -10.70 -10.65
C LYS A 169 9.31 -11.44 -11.13
N GLU A 170 9.18 -12.69 -11.56
CA GLU A 170 10.30 -13.51 -12.02
C GLU A 170 11.03 -12.85 -13.20
N GLU A 171 10.30 -12.40 -14.23
CA GLU A 171 10.87 -11.67 -15.36
C GLU A 171 11.60 -10.40 -14.89
N ILE A 172 10.95 -9.56 -14.08
CA ILE A 172 11.57 -8.29 -13.64
C ILE A 172 12.79 -8.54 -12.75
N TYR A 173 12.75 -9.50 -11.82
CA TYR A 173 13.89 -9.80 -10.94
C TYR A 173 15.07 -10.42 -11.70
N GLN A 174 14.82 -11.15 -12.78
CA GLN A 174 15.86 -11.69 -13.64
C GLN A 174 16.71 -10.58 -14.27
N HIS A 175 16.06 -9.50 -14.75
CA HIS A 175 16.74 -8.39 -15.44
C HIS A 175 17.13 -7.23 -14.49
N PHE A 176 16.38 -7.04 -13.40
CA PHE A 176 16.53 -5.96 -12.42
C PHE A 176 16.50 -6.50 -10.98
N PRO A 177 17.56 -7.20 -10.51
CA PRO A 177 17.58 -7.83 -9.19
C PRO A 177 17.50 -6.83 -8.01
N ALA A 178 17.76 -5.55 -8.26
CA ALA A 178 17.68 -4.46 -7.28
C ALA A 178 16.39 -3.60 -7.41
N VAL A 179 15.36 -4.12 -8.08
CA VAL A 179 14.07 -3.43 -8.25
C VAL A 179 13.39 -3.12 -6.92
N TYR A 180 12.74 -1.95 -6.82
CA TYR A 180 11.85 -1.63 -5.70
C TYR A 180 10.44 -2.15 -5.99
N TYR A 181 10.07 -3.27 -5.35
CA TYR A 181 8.80 -3.95 -5.58
C TYR A 181 7.70 -3.50 -4.59
N PHE A 182 6.53 -3.14 -5.13
CA PHE A 182 5.35 -2.79 -4.36
C PHE A 182 4.07 -3.33 -4.98
N GLU A 183 3.18 -3.84 -4.14
CA GLU A 183 1.83 -4.24 -4.50
C GLU A 183 0.80 -3.17 -4.09
N VAL A 184 -0.20 -2.95 -4.94
CA VAL A 184 -1.33 -2.04 -4.72
C VAL A 184 -2.63 -2.78 -5.04
N SER A 185 -3.68 -2.59 -4.25
CA SER A 185 -4.97 -3.23 -4.46
C SER A 185 -5.78 -2.50 -5.53
N GLY A 186 -5.62 -2.91 -6.78
CA GLY A 186 -6.17 -2.19 -7.93
C GLY A 186 -5.20 -1.20 -8.54
N CYS A 187 -5.68 -0.42 -9.49
CA CYS A 187 -4.87 0.49 -10.32
C CYS A 187 -5.45 1.90 -10.40
N ARG A 188 -6.30 2.25 -9.43
CA ARG A 188 -6.97 3.54 -9.35
C ARG A 188 -5.98 4.71 -9.30
N LEU A 189 -6.23 5.73 -10.11
CA LEU A 189 -5.59 7.06 -10.00
C LEU A 189 -6.66 8.10 -9.66
N GLY A 190 -6.97 8.26 -8.38
CA GLY A 190 -8.05 9.13 -7.94
C GLY A 190 -7.57 10.18 -6.93
N ALA A 191 -7.77 11.46 -7.26
CA ALA A 191 -7.56 12.54 -6.32
C ALA A 191 -8.59 12.43 -5.19
N ASN A 192 -8.14 12.05 -3.99
CA ASN A 192 -8.95 12.03 -2.77
C ASN A 192 -10.29 11.28 -2.91
N TYR A 193 -10.28 9.94 -2.92
CA TYR A 193 -11.51 9.17 -2.66
C TYR A 193 -12.12 9.55 -1.29
N TYR A 194 -11.31 10.05 -0.35
CA TYR A 194 -11.75 10.61 0.92
C TYR A 194 -12.55 11.91 0.80
N SER A 195 -12.32 12.71 -0.26
CA SER A 195 -13.12 13.91 -0.48
C SER A 195 -14.56 13.48 -0.76
N SER A 196 -14.81 12.66 -1.79
CA SER A 196 -16.16 12.36 -2.29
C SER A 196 -17.08 11.65 -1.27
N TYR A 197 -16.55 10.80 -0.38
CA TYR A 197 -17.35 10.06 0.62
C TYR A 197 -17.53 10.77 1.97
N VAL A 198 -16.79 11.84 2.25
CA VAL A 198 -17.00 12.69 3.43
C VAL A 198 -18.02 13.80 3.16
N TRP A 199 -18.53 13.92 1.92
CA TRP A 199 -19.68 14.76 1.61
C TRP A 199 -20.99 14.06 1.99
N SER A 200 -21.56 14.36 3.17
CA SER A 200 -23.02 14.59 3.29
C SER A 200 -23.54 15.13 4.62
N GLU A 201 -22.75 15.38 5.68
CA GLU A 201 -23.38 15.84 6.94
C GLU A 201 -23.32 17.36 7.20
N ASN A 202 -22.31 18.12 6.74
CA ASN A 202 -22.18 19.53 7.14
C ASN A 202 -21.81 20.56 6.05
N GLY A 203 -21.82 20.19 4.76
CA GLY A 203 -21.74 21.17 3.65
C GLY A 203 -20.47 22.04 3.57
N ARG A 204 -19.43 21.75 4.36
CA ARG A 204 -18.13 22.41 4.25
C ARG A 204 -17.16 21.46 3.59
N SER A 205 -16.72 21.82 2.39
CA SER A 205 -15.55 21.22 1.75
C SER A 205 -14.40 21.28 2.75
N PRO A 206 -13.80 20.15 3.16
CA PRO A 206 -12.43 20.21 3.62
C PRO A 206 -11.68 20.88 2.47
N SER A 207 -11.01 21.99 2.75
CA SER A 207 -10.01 22.55 1.85
C SER A 207 -9.15 21.40 1.34
N SER A 208 -8.82 21.45 0.05
CA SER A 208 -8.02 20.54 -0.76
C SER A 208 -6.60 20.26 -0.24
N GLY A 209 -6.42 20.12 1.07
CA GLY A 209 -5.32 19.38 1.64
C GLY A 209 -5.46 17.97 1.12
N ILE A 210 -4.74 17.72 0.04
CA ILE A 210 -4.32 16.41 -0.40
C ILE A 210 -3.98 15.67 0.90
N ASN A 211 -4.81 14.70 1.27
CA ASN A 211 -4.33 13.71 2.22
C ASN A 211 -3.27 12.99 1.42
N ASP A 212 -2.04 13.50 1.52
CA ASP A 212 -0.81 12.85 1.12
C ASP A 212 -0.78 11.57 1.95
N ALA A 213 -1.52 10.54 1.48
CA ALA A 213 -1.36 9.16 1.88
C ALA A 213 -0.05 8.64 1.27
N GLU A 214 0.99 9.48 1.30
CA GLU A 214 2.30 9.23 0.75
C GLU A 214 2.73 7.91 1.38
N TRP A 215 2.73 6.88 0.54
CA TRP A 215 3.14 5.50 0.73
C TRP A 215 2.37 4.54 1.67
N PHE A 216 1.44 4.99 2.52
CA PHE A 216 0.70 4.21 3.56
C PHE A 216 1.10 2.73 3.69
N PHE A 217 2.28 2.50 4.30
CA PHE A 217 3.11 1.29 4.44
C PHE A 217 4.50 1.07 3.73
N SER A 218 5.19 2.03 3.07
CA SER A 218 6.65 2.02 2.92
C SER A 218 7.38 1.63 4.21
N ASP A 219 7.65 0.33 4.27
CA ASP A 219 8.76 -0.30 4.96
C ASP A 219 9.99 0.62 4.79
N PRO A 220 10.76 0.91 5.84
CA PRO A 220 12.08 1.47 5.63
C PRO A 220 12.80 0.55 4.66
N ASN A 221 13.13 1.07 3.47
CA ASN A 221 14.07 0.40 2.57
C ASN A 221 15.25 -0.07 3.43
N LEU A 222 15.58 -1.37 3.44
CA LEU A 222 16.70 -1.91 4.24
C LEU A 222 18.02 -1.17 3.97
N VAL A 223 18.13 -0.55 2.80
CA VAL A 223 19.30 0.21 2.37
C VAL A 223 19.20 1.68 2.81
N ALA A 224 18.02 2.19 3.18
CA ALA A 224 17.82 3.55 3.71
C ALA A 224 18.11 3.52 5.21
N TYR A 225 18.42 4.67 5.80
CA TYR A 225 18.55 4.75 7.26
C TYR A 225 17.27 4.17 7.89
N PRO A 226 17.34 3.01 8.57
CA PRO A 226 16.16 2.22 8.92
C PRO A 226 15.24 2.92 9.93
N PHE A 227 15.69 4.05 10.45
CA PHE A 227 14.96 4.88 11.39
C PHE A 227 14.60 6.25 10.84
N SER A 228 14.65 6.48 9.51
CA SER A 228 14.38 7.79 8.94
C SER A 228 12.95 8.23 9.23
N PRO A 229 12.73 9.26 10.08
CA PRO A 229 11.38 9.72 10.43
C PRO A 229 10.61 10.25 9.21
N ALA A 230 11.35 10.70 8.18
CA ALA A 230 10.80 11.20 6.93
C ALA A 230 10.14 10.11 6.07
N ILE A 231 10.47 8.84 6.32
CA ILE A 231 10.03 7.64 5.59
C ILE A 231 9.19 6.74 6.51
N HIS A 232 8.80 7.19 7.71
CA HIS A 232 7.86 6.48 8.61
C HIS A 232 6.45 7.07 8.58
N CYS A 233 5.43 6.25 8.83
CA CYS A 233 4.03 6.58 8.53
C CYS A 233 3.64 7.89 9.22
N LYS A 234 3.56 8.99 8.45
CA LYS A 234 3.38 10.34 9.01
C LYS A 234 1.96 10.55 9.53
N ASN A 235 0.99 9.87 8.92
CA ASN A 235 -0.43 10.14 9.10
C ASN A 235 -1.18 8.87 9.51
N PHE A 236 -1.54 8.79 10.80
CA PHE A 236 -2.52 7.81 11.28
C PHE A 236 -3.92 8.27 10.90
N PRO A 237 -4.80 7.37 10.41
CA PRO A 237 -6.18 7.76 10.15
C PRO A 237 -6.90 8.07 11.46
N ILE A 238 -7.70 9.12 11.44
CA ILE A 238 -8.39 9.63 12.63
C ILE A 238 -9.85 9.16 12.66
N GLU A 239 -10.47 8.93 11.49
CA GLU A 239 -11.88 8.54 11.37
C GLU A 239 -12.07 7.48 10.28
N LYS A 240 -12.99 6.52 10.51
CA LYS A 240 -13.30 5.43 9.57
C LYS A 240 -12.04 4.66 9.14
N VAL A 241 -11.33 4.12 10.14
CA VAL A 241 -10.04 3.42 9.98
C VAL A 241 -10.02 2.41 8.84
N TYR A 242 -11.06 1.57 8.75
CA TYR A 242 -11.21 0.58 7.69
C TYR A 242 -11.24 1.21 6.28
N LEU A 243 -11.91 2.36 6.13
CA LEU A 243 -12.05 3.05 4.86
C LEU A 243 -10.71 3.68 4.48
N SER A 244 -10.03 4.32 5.44
CA SER A 244 -8.66 4.82 5.23
C SER A 244 -7.72 3.72 4.76
N TYR A 245 -7.72 2.57 5.44
CA TYR A 245 -6.92 1.41 5.06
C TYR A 245 -7.18 1.00 3.61
N VAL A 246 -8.46 0.79 3.27
CA VAL A 246 -8.84 0.35 1.92
C VAL A 246 -8.46 1.39 0.88
N CYS A 247 -8.77 2.67 1.10
CA CYS A 247 -8.47 3.72 0.12
C CYS A 247 -6.98 3.82 -0.15
N ASN A 248 -6.17 3.77 0.91
CA ASN A 248 -4.74 3.92 0.80
C ASN A 248 -4.10 2.69 0.14
N GLN A 249 -4.64 1.49 0.36
CA GLN A 249 -4.24 0.29 -0.37
C GLN A 249 -4.50 0.38 -1.87
N ARG A 250 -5.41 1.26 -2.34
CA ARG A 250 -5.73 1.42 -3.77
C ARG A 250 -5.07 2.64 -4.41
N ASP A 251 -4.35 3.46 -3.66
CA ASP A 251 -3.84 4.73 -4.16
C ASP A 251 -2.50 4.55 -4.90
N CYS A 252 -2.62 4.19 -6.18
CA CYS A 252 -1.46 3.98 -7.03
C CYS A 252 -0.66 5.27 -7.28
N LEU A 253 -1.30 6.45 -7.25
CA LEU A 253 -0.62 7.72 -7.48
C LEU A 253 0.32 8.06 -6.31
N SER A 254 -0.14 7.88 -5.07
CA SER A 254 0.68 8.09 -3.88
C SER A 254 1.88 7.14 -3.83
N LEU A 255 1.71 5.88 -4.26
CA LEU A 255 2.82 4.93 -4.39
C LEU A 255 3.84 5.38 -5.44
N ILE A 256 3.38 5.79 -6.63
CA ILE A 256 4.25 6.32 -7.68
C ILE A 256 5.01 7.57 -7.17
N LYS A 257 4.31 8.49 -6.49
CA LYS A 257 4.92 9.68 -5.87
C LYS A 257 6.02 9.28 -4.89
N ALA A 258 5.79 8.27 -4.06
CA ALA A 258 6.80 7.75 -3.13
C ALA A 258 8.01 7.13 -3.85
N LEU A 259 7.78 6.33 -4.90
CA LEU A 259 8.86 5.76 -5.72
C LEU A 259 9.78 6.87 -6.32
N ILE A 260 9.18 7.96 -6.77
CA ILE A 260 9.91 9.10 -7.35
C ILE A 260 10.66 9.88 -6.26
N LEU A 261 9.94 10.33 -5.22
CA LEU A 261 10.49 11.29 -4.24
C LEU A 261 11.40 10.63 -3.21
N ASN A 262 11.04 9.42 -2.73
CA ASN A 262 11.72 8.76 -1.63
C ASN A 262 12.71 7.70 -2.13
N TYR A 263 12.33 6.94 -3.15
CA TYR A 263 13.16 5.86 -3.70
C TYR A 263 14.05 6.32 -4.87
N GLN A 264 13.81 7.54 -5.36
CA GLN A 264 14.55 8.15 -6.47
C GLN A 264 14.58 7.22 -7.69
N ALA A 265 13.46 6.53 -7.94
CA ALA A 265 13.28 5.72 -9.14
C ALA A 265 13.43 6.62 -10.36
N ASP A 266 14.21 6.20 -11.35
CA ASP A 266 14.33 6.90 -12.64
C ASP A 266 13.51 6.23 -13.75
N SER A 267 13.02 5.03 -13.48
CA SER A 267 12.03 4.34 -14.29
C SER A 267 11.03 3.63 -13.38
N ILE A 268 9.78 3.57 -13.82
CA ILE A 268 8.70 2.85 -13.15
C ILE A 268 8.08 1.86 -14.13
N TYR A 269 8.00 0.60 -13.73
CA TYR A 269 7.20 -0.43 -14.37
C TYR A 269 5.89 -0.56 -13.62
N TRP A 270 4.77 -0.30 -14.28
CA TRP A 270 3.44 -0.41 -13.69
C TRP A 270 2.64 -1.51 -14.39
N PHE A 271 2.35 -2.57 -13.64
CA PHE A 271 1.60 -3.74 -14.09
C PHE A 271 0.18 -3.73 -13.51
N CYS A 272 -0.85 -3.70 -14.37
CA CYS A 272 -2.25 -3.62 -13.93
C CYS A 272 -3.27 -4.13 -14.96
N ASP A 273 -4.55 -4.23 -14.60
CA ASP A 273 -5.63 -4.54 -15.56
C ASP A 273 -6.35 -3.29 -16.11
N LEU A 274 -6.12 -2.13 -15.48
CA LEU A 274 -6.79 -0.85 -15.78
C LEU A 274 -8.32 -0.91 -15.61
N ASP A 275 -8.83 -1.77 -14.72
CA ASP A 275 -10.27 -1.88 -14.44
C ASP A 275 -10.80 -0.75 -13.52
N ASP A 276 -9.93 -0.02 -12.83
CA ASP A 276 -10.28 1.08 -11.93
C ASP A 276 -10.36 2.46 -12.60
N ASP A 277 -11.11 3.37 -11.97
CA ASP A 277 -11.24 4.75 -12.40
C ASP A 277 -9.93 5.55 -12.31
N MET A 278 -9.74 6.45 -13.28
CA MET A 278 -8.63 7.41 -13.31
C MET A 278 -9.16 8.81 -13.55
N SER A 279 -8.96 9.72 -12.60
CA SER A 279 -9.40 11.10 -12.78
C SER A 279 -8.41 11.89 -13.66
N GLU A 280 -8.92 12.85 -14.43
CA GLU A 280 -8.09 13.72 -15.26
C GLU A 280 -7.08 14.53 -14.41
N SER A 281 -7.49 14.94 -13.20
CA SER A 281 -6.60 15.63 -12.25
C SER A 281 -5.41 14.76 -11.83
N SER A 282 -5.65 13.50 -11.50
CA SER A 282 -4.58 12.56 -11.11
C SER A 282 -3.67 12.21 -12.28
N LEU A 283 -4.18 12.12 -13.50
CA LEU A 283 -3.36 11.95 -14.69
C LEU A 283 -2.47 13.18 -14.96
N LYS A 284 -2.98 14.40 -14.75
CA LYS A 284 -2.19 15.64 -14.84
C LYS A 284 -1.09 15.68 -13.78
N GLU A 285 -1.40 15.27 -12.55
CA GLU A 285 -0.42 15.18 -11.47
C GLU A 285 0.65 14.13 -11.75
N LEU A 286 0.25 12.93 -12.19
CA LEU A 286 1.19 11.88 -12.62
C LEU A 286 2.13 12.40 -13.72
N HIS A 287 1.57 13.05 -14.74
CA HIS A 287 2.36 13.63 -15.82
C HIS A 287 3.37 14.67 -15.32
N LYS A 288 2.94 15.56 -14.44
CA LYS A 288 3.79 16.57 -13.80
C LYS A 288 4.94 15.90 -13.03
N LEU A 289 4.64 14.93 -12.17
CA LEU A 289 5.63 14.21 -11.39
C LEU A 289 6.68 13.52 -12.27
N LEU A 290 6.25 12.77 -13.28
CA LEU A 290 7.16 12.08 -14.19
C LEU A 290 8.06 13.07 -14.95
N THR A 291 7.51 14.19 -15.41
CA THR A 291 8.24 15.17 -16.21
C THR A 291 9.23 15.97 -15.37
N GLU A 292 8.82 16.49 -14.21
CA GLU A 292 9.67 17.28 -13.32
C GLU A 292 10.86 16.48 -12.79
N HIS A 293 10.66 15.18 -12.53
CA HIS A 293 11.68 14.29 -12.00
C HIS A 293 12.40 13.45 -13.08
N LYS A 294 12.03 13.62 -14.35
CA LYS A 294 12.59 12.87 -15.50
C LYS A 294 12.53 11.35 -15.33
N VAL A 295 11.38 10.86 -14.87
CA VAL A 295 11.13 9.44 -14.59
C VAL A 295 10.36 8.84 -15.76
N LYS A 296 10.85 7.72 -16.30
CA LYS A 296 10.17 6.99 -17.40
C LYS A 296 9.08 6.08 -16.84
N LEU A 297 7.89 6.09 -17.44
CA LEU A 297 6.80 5.19 -17.08
C LEU A 297 6.60 4.12 -18.17
N TYR A 298 6.82 2.86 -17.79
CA TYR A 298 6.50 1.68 -18.57
C TYR A 298 5.21 1.06 -18.06
N LEU A 299 4.15 1.11 -18.86
CA LEU A 299 2.83 0.61 -18.47
C LEU A 299 2.53 -0.73 -19.16
N HIS A 300 2.31 -1.78 -18.38
CA HIS A 300 1.94 -3.09 -18.89
C HIS A 300 0.53 -3.46 -18.40
N SER A 301 -0.42 -3.50 -19.34
CA SER A 301 -1.83 -3.78 -19.05
C SER A 301 -2.32 -5.07 -19.71
N VAL A 302 -2.90 -6.00 -18.95
CA VAL A 302 -3.31 -7.32 -19.46
C VAL A 302 -4.75 -7.41 -19.97
N ARG A 303 -5.65 -6.54 -19.50
CA ARG A 303 -7.09 -6.66 -19.75
C ARG A 303 -7.66 -5.52 -20.57
N ARG A 304 -7.50 -4.27 -20.11
CA ARG A 304 -7.93 -3.09 -20.86
C ARG A 304 -6.75 -2.37 -21.46
N SER A 305 -6.95 -1.82 -22.64
CA SER A 305 -6.00 -0.89 -23.24
C SER A 305 -6.00 0.43 -22.45
N PRO A 306 -4.83 1.07 -22.26
CA PRO A 306 -4.77 2.38 -21.63
C PRO A 306 -5.51 3.43 -22.43
N SER A 307 -6.07 4.41 -21.70
CA SER A 307 -6.70 5.57 -22.32
C SER A 307 -5.68 6.34 -23.18
N ALA A 308 -6.16 7.09 -24.18
CA ALA A 308 -5.28 7.91 -25.01
C ALA A 308 -4.48 8.94 -24.18
N ILE A 309 -5.03 9.42 -23.08
CA ILE A 309 -4.35 10.33 -22.16
C ILE A 309 -3.23 9.60 -21.42
N LEU A 310 -3.50 8.43 -20.83
CA LEU A 310 -2.48 7.68 -20.09
C LEU A 310 -1.34 7.21 -21.00
N THR A 311 -1.65 6.79 -22.24
CA THR A 311 -0.64 6.47 -23.26
C THR A 311 0.28 7.66 -23.51
N LYS A 312 -0.29 8.86 -23.73
CA LYS A 312 0.49 10.10 -23.92
C LYS A 312 1.34 10.44 -22.70
N VAL A 313 0.85 10.19 -21.48
CA VAL A 313 1.62 10.42 -20.25
C VAL A 313 2.84 9.49 -20.20
N ALA A 314 2.66 8.20 -20.49
CA ALA A 314 3.76 7.24 -20.53
C ALA A 314 4.80 7.60 -21.61
N GLU A 315 4.35 7.91 -22.82
CA GLU A 315 5.24 8.31 -23.93
C GLU A 315 5.97 9.62 -23.66
N ALA A 316 5.28 10.65 -23.14
CA ALA A 316 5.89 11.94 -22.82
C ALA A 316 6.96 11.84 -21.71
N SER A 317 6.87 10.82 -20.85
CA SER A 317 7.87 10.54 -19.83
C SER A 317 9.14 9.86 -20.38
N GLY A 318 9.16 9.49 -21.68
CA GLY A 318 10.21 8.69 -22.30
C GLY A 318 10.11 7.19 -22.03
N GLY A 319 8.99 6.74 -21.46
CA GLY A 319 8.63 5.33 -21.31
C GLY A 319 7.74 4.84 -22.46
N ALA A 320 6.96 3.79 -22.21
CA ALA A 320 6.15 3.14 -23.24
C ALA A 320 4.98 2.33 -22.67
N VAL A 321 4.02 1.98 -23.53
CA VAL A 321 2.98 0.98 -23.23
C VAL A 321 3.42 -0.38 -23.77
N ILE A 322 3.48 -1.38 -22.90
CA ILE A 322 3.82 -2.76 -23.20
C ILE A 322 2.54 -3.50 -23.59
N ARG A 323 2.54 -4.10 -24.79
CA ARG A 323 1.39 -4.81 -25.37
C ARG A 323 1.56 -6.33 -25.41
N LYS A 324 2.63 -6.84 -24.81
CA LYS A 324 2.85 -8.28 -24.68
C LYS A 324 1.69 -8.88 -23.88
N ARG A 325 1.24 -10.06 -24.26
CA ARG A 325 0.23 -10.80 -23.51
C ARG A 325 0.93 -11.78 -22.57
N LEU A 326 0.34 -11.94 -21.39
CA LEU A 326 0.65 -12.96 -20.39
C LEU A 326 -0.45 -14.02 -20.38
#